data_AF-A0A5P2UMW4-F1
#
_entry.id   AF-A0A5P2UMW4-F1
#
_cell.length_a   1.000
_cell.length_b   1.000
_cell.length_c   1.000
_cell.angle_alpha   90.00
_cell.angle_beta   90.00
_cell.angle_gamma   90.00
#
_symmetry.space_group_name_H-M   'P 1'
#
loop_
_entity.id
_entity.type
_entity.pdbx_description
1 polymer ?
#
loop_
_entity_poly.entity_id
_entity_poly.type
_entity_poly.pdbx_seq_one_letter_code
_entity_poly.pdbx_strand_id
1 'polypeptide(L)' 'MMATTTHCQDVPVPPTGRLSTEQLQGRACVACGESLPAARVHRGVALVHDGGYPLDFDVYSCPPTTGDTA' A
#
# COMPACT_ATOMS: atom_id res chain seq x y z
N MET A 1 20.84 16.42 -8.76
CA MET A 1 19.84 16.05 -7.72
C MET A 1 19.41 14.63 -8.05
N MET A 2 19.88 13.63 -7.30
CA MET A 2 19.48 12.23 -7.54
C MET A 2 18.04 12.09 -7.05
N ALA A 3 17.10 11.89 -7.96
CA ALA A 3 15.75 11.50 -7.60
C ALA A 3 15.83 10.07 -7.06
N THR A 4 15.82 9.92 -5.74
CA THR A 4 15.63 8.62 -5.11
C THR A 4 14.20 8.22 -5.44
N THR A 5 14.02 7.42 -6.49
CA THR A 5 12.76 6.73 -6.81
C THR A 5 12.46 5.80 -5.64
N THR A 6 11.86 6.36 -4.59
CA THR A 6 11.45 5.57 -3.42
C THR A 6 10.34 4.65 -3.91
N HIS A 7 10.60 3.35 -3.92
CA HIS A 7 9.58 2.40 -4.33
C HIS A 7 8.42 2.45 -3.33
N CYS A 8 7.20 2.29 -3.82
CA CYS A 8 6.00 2.23 -2.96
C CYS A 8 6.11 1.14 -1.88
N GLN A 9 6.88 0.08 -2.17
CA GLN A 9 7.18 -1.00 -1.23
C GLN A 9 8.19 -0.63 -0.14
N ASP A 10 8.82 0.54 -0.19
CA ASP A 10 9.75 1.00 0.85
C ASP A 10 9.13 2.14 1.68
N VAL A 11 8.02 2.71 1.19
CA VAL A 11 7.25 3.72 1.92
C VAL A 11 6.58 3.05 3.14
N PRO A 12 6.68 3.69 4.33
CA PRO A 12 5.95 3.25 5.51
C PRO A 12 4.44 3.23 5.24
N VAL A 13 3.77 2.19 5.70
CA VAL A 13 2.31 2.10 5.59
C VAL A 13 1.68 3.26 6.38
N PRO A 14 0.84 4.11 5.76
CA PRO A 14 0.14 5.17 6.47
C PRO A 14 -0.75 4.61 7.59
N PRO A 15 -1.03 5.40 8.64
CA PRO A 15 -2.01 5.02 9.63
C PRO A 15 -3.37 4.80 8.98
N THR A 16 -4.12 3.81 9.47
CA THR A 16 -5.34 3.29 8.84
C THR A 16 -6.44 4.34 8.64
N GLY A 17 -6.53 5.34 9.52
CA GLY A 17 -7.45 6.48 9.36
C GLY A 17 -7.16 7.41 8.17
N ARG A 18 -6.05 7.20 7.44
CA ARG A 18 -5.72 7.91 6.21
C ARG A 18 -5.86 7.06 4.95
N LEU A 19 -6.24 5.80 5.10
CA LEU A 19 -6.41 4.88 3.96
C LEU A 19 -7.81 5.02 3.39
N SER A 20 -7.90 5.05 2.07
CA SER A 20 -9.17 4.95 1.37
C SER A 20 -9.70 3.53 1.41
N THR A 21 -11.00 3.38 1.17
CA THR A 21 -11.65 2.08 1.06
C THR A 21 -11.00 1.19 -0.01
N GLU A 22 -10.57 1.76 -1.13
CA GLU A 22 -9.88 1.05 -2.21
C GLU A 22 -8.51 0.52 -1.76
N GLN A 23 -7.79 1.27 -0.92
CA GLN A 23 -6.52 0.85 -0.35
C GLN A 23 -6.70 -0.28 0.67
N LEU A 24 -7.73 -0.18 1.52
CA LEU A 24 -8.10 -1.23 2.48
C LEU A 24 -8.59 -2.52 1.79
N GLN A 25 -9.21 -2.41 0.61
CA GLN A 25 -9.60 -3.56 -0.20
C GLN A 25 -8.44 -4.16 -1.02
N GLY A 26 -7.23 -3.59 -0.92
CA GLY A 26 -6.08 -4.02 -1.71
C GLY A 26 -6.22 -3.78 -3.22
N ARG A 27 -7.13 -2.88 -3.61
CA ARG A 27 -7.35 -2.46 -5.01
C ARG A 27 -6.48 -1.27 -5.39
N ALA A 28 -6.08 -0.46 -4.42
CA ALA A 28 -5.21 0.70 -4.60
C ALA A 28 -3.95 0.60 -3.74
N CYS A 29 -2.87 1.18 -4.22
CA CYS A 29 -1.57 1.18 -3.56
C CYS A 29 -1.66 1.97 -2.26
N VAL A 30 -1.19 1.35 -1.17
CA VAL A 30 -1.21 1.97 0.15
C VAL A 30 -0.29 3.20 0.25
N ALA A 31 0.68 3.34 -0.66
CA ALA A 31 1.63 4.45 -0.69
C ALA A 31 1.23 5.58 -1.65
N CYS A 32 0.92 5.25 -2.93
CA CYS A 32 0.62 6.25 -3.95
C CYS A 32 -0.87 6.38 -4.32
N GLY A 33 -1.72 5.45 -3.88
CA GLY A 33 -3.16 5.46 -4.18
C GLY A 33 -3.54 4.99 -5.59
N GLU A 34 -2.58 4.63 -6.44
CA GLU A 34 -2.88 4.11 -7.79
C GLU A 34 -3.49 2.71 -7.75
N SER A 35 -4.29 2.39 -8.76
CA SER A 35 -4.88 1.06 -8.93
C SER A 35 -3.80 -0.01 -9.06
N LEU A 36 -3.94 -1.07 -8.26
CA LEU A 36 -2.95 -2.14 -8.17
C LEU A 36 -3.17 -3.22 -9.24
N PRO A 37 -2.09 -3.67 -9.91
CA PRO A 37 -2.15 -4.83 -10.78
C PRO A 37 -2.20 -6.14 -9.97
N ALA A 38 -2.38 -7.26 -10.67
CA ALA A 38 -2.33 -8.60 -10.04
C ALA A 38 -1.00 -8.87 -9.31
N ALA A 39 0.11 -8.35 -9.84
CA ALA A 39 1.47 -8.50 -9.28
C ALA A 39 1.78 -7.58 -8.09
N ARG A 40 0.76 -7.09 -7.37
CA ARG A 40 0.94 -6.22 -6.19
C ARG A 40 1.74 -6.91 -5.08
N VAL A 41 2.47 -6.11 -4.31
CA VAL A 41 3.32 -6.58 -3.21
C VAL A 41 2.59 -6.37 -1.88
N HIS A 42 2.44 -7.44 -1.09
CA HIS A 42 1.86 -7.37 0.25
C HIS A 42 2.76 -6.55 1.18
N ARG A 43 2.14 -5.66 1.97
CA ARG A 43 2.85 -4.75 2.88
C ARG A 43 2.55 -4.96 4.35
N GLY A 44 1.56 -5.77 4.65
CA GLY A 44 1.13 -6.03 6.02
C GLY A 44 -0.37 -5.83 6.17
N VAL A 45 -0.77 -5.63 7.42
CA VAL A 45 -2.18 -5.56 7.83
C VAL A 45 -2.48 -4.19 8.41
N ALA A 46 -3.50 -3.54 7.87
CA ALA A 46 -4.09 -2.34 8.41
C ALA A 46 -5.19 -2.71 9.41
N LEU A 47 -5.05 -2.25 10.66
CA LEU A 47 -6.09 -2.38 11.68
C LEU A 47 -7.02 -1.15 11.67
N VAL A 48 -8.26 -1.34 11.27
CA VAL A 48 -9.31 -0.31 11.28
C VAL A 48 -10.26 -0.59 12.44
N HIS A 49 -10.69 0.45 13.16
CA HIS A 49 -11.73 0.30 14.18
C HIS A 49 -13.05 0.79 13.62
N ASP A 50 -14.01 -0.12 13.44
CA ASP A 50 -15.37 0.19 13.00
C ASP A 50 -16.38 -0.24 14.07
N GLY A 51 -17.22 0.68 14.52
CA GLY A 51 -18.19 0.42 15.60
C GLY A 51 -17.56 -0.07 16.92
N GLY A 52 -16.27 0.17 17.16
CA GLY A 52 -15.53 -0.33 18.33
C GLY A 52 -14.90 -1.72 18.14
N TYR A 53 -15.07 -2.34 16.97
CA TYR A 53 -14.45 -3.61 16.62
C TYR A 53 -13.19 -3.41 15.77
N PRO A 54 -12.06 -4.06 16.11
CA PRO A 54 -10.90 -4.06 15.24
C PRO A 54 -11.13 -4.99 14.04
N LEU A 55 -10.90 -4.46 12.85
CA LEU A 55 -10.96 -5.16 11.57
C LEU A 55 -9.57 -5.10 10.90
N ASP A 56 -9.10 -6.25 10.46
CA ASP A 56 -7.84 -6.46 9.78
C ASP A 56 -8.03 -6.45 8.25
N PHE A 57 -7.25 -5.60 7.58
CA PHE A 57 -7.25 -5.48 6.12
C PHE A 57 -5.84 -5.68 5.58
N ASP A 58 -5.66 -6.65 4.69
CA ASP A 58 -4.39 -6.81 3.97
C ASP A 58 -4.18 -5.62 3.03
N VAL A 59 -3.07 -4.92 3.22
CA VAL A 59 -2.68 -3.78 2.39
C VAL A 59 -1.53 -4.13 1.46
N TYR A 60 -1.55 -3.51 0.29
CA TYR A 60 -0.64 -3.82 -0.80
C TYR A 60 -0.03 -2.56 -1.40
N SER A 61 1.11 -2.72 -2.06
CA SER A 61 1.83 -1.65 -2.75
C SER A 61 2.12 -2.04 -4.20
N CYS A 62 2.46 -1.03 -5.01
CA CYS A 62 2.88 -1.24 -6.39
C CYS A 62 4.09 -2.18 -6.44
N PRO A 63 4.15 -3.10 -7.42
CA PRO A 63 5.34 -3.89 -7.66
C PRO A 63 6.54 -2.99 -8.02
N PRO A 64 7.77 -3.46 -7.81
CA PRO A 64 8.93 -2.80 -8.39
C PRO A 64 8.78 -2.83 -9.91
N THR A 65 8.91 -1.68 -10.55
CA THR A 65 8.99 -1.60 -12.01
C THR A 65 10.18 -2.45 -12.46
N THR A 66 9.97 -3.38 -13.38
CA THR A 66 10.96 -4.38 -13.86
C THR A 66 12.23 -3.75 -14.51
N GLY A 67 12.43 -2.44 -14.41
CA GLY A 67 13.65 -1.72 -14.80
C GLY A 67 14.63 -1.43 -13.67
N ASP A 68 14.28 -1.65 -12.39
CA ASP A 68 15.19 -1.44 -11.24
C ASP A 68 15.98 -2.71 -10.88
N THR A 69 16.52 -3.37 -11.90
CA THR A 69 17.57 -4.39 -11.72
C THR A 69 18.89 -3.74 -12.11
N ALA A 70 19.61 -3.18 -11.16
CA ALA A 70 20.97 -2.70 -11.32
C ALA A 70 21.79 -2.99 -10.06
#